data_AF-A0A7Y2VMY9-F1
#
_entry.id   AF-A0A7Y2VMY9-F1
#
_cell.length_a   1.000
_cell.length_b   1.000
_cell.length_c   1.000
_cell.angle_alpha   90.00
_cell.angle_beta   90.00
_cell.angle_gamma   90.00
#
_symmetry.space_group_name_H-M   'P 1'
#
loop_
_entity.id
_entity.type
_entity.pdbx_description
1 polymer ?
#
loop_
_entity_poly.entity_id
_entity_poly.type
_entity_poly.pdbx_seq_one_letter_code
_entity_poly.pdbx_strand_id
1 'polypeptide(L)'
;MIGVLLFIISLILLVITGPVGFLYGVFYSLIKGGISGLGEYLLKIAVSIDQLGNVMMQHLLNLLWIRKGGYPFGNRDETISSALGRNKKLGMLTGFGKGIDKFLDTIDPNHSLNSIDYYVEPSPKIIDKLAWVVVENKRLLCVRSKGKELFYIPGGKREKGESDLMALSREILEELQVILKPSSFSFLGNFEAQADGRPKGILVRLRCYESNYNGTLQPASEIAEMQWLEYNEREKVSKAGQLVFDFLRNQGRL
;
A
#
# COMPACT_ATOMS: atom_id res chain seq x y z
N MET A 1 0.63 11.95 29.46
CA MET A 1 0.81 11.11 30.67
C MET A 1 0.44 9.66 30.45
N ILE A 2 -0.76 9.33 29.93
CA ILE A 2 -1.18 7.94 29.68
C ILE A 2 -0.18 7.17 28.79
N GLY A 3 0.33 7.77 27.71
CA GLY A 3 1.32 7.11 26.84
C GLY A 3 2.63 6.74 27.54
N VAL A 4 3.14 7.60 28.43
CA VAL A 4 4.35 7.32 29.23
C VAL A 4 4.09 6.18 30.21
N LEU A 5 2.92 6.17 30.84
CA LEU A 5 2.51 5.10 31.74
C LEU A 5 2.40 3.76 30.99
N LEU A 6 1.72 3.73 29.85
CA LEU A 6 1.59 2.53 29.02
C LEU A 6 2.95 2.00 28.55
N PHE A 7 3.87 2.89 28.21
CA PHE A 7 5.23 2.53 27.84
C PHE A 7 6.02 1.89 28.99
N ILE A 8 5.94 2.44 30.20
CA ILE A 8 6.59 1.86 31.38
C ILE A 8 5.98 0.49 31.71
N ILE A 9 4.65 0.39 31.68
CA ILE A 9 3.94 -0.87 31.92
C ILE A 9 4.33 -1.92 30.87
N SER A 10 4.37 -1.56 29.58
CA SER A 10 4.72 -2.51 28.52
C SER A 10 6.15 -3.01 28.66
N LEU A 11 7.09 -2.16 29.09
CA LEU A 11 8.47 -2.55 29.36
C LEU A 11 8.56 -3.53 30.54
N ILE A 12 7.88 -3.24 31.65
CA ILE A 12 7.83 -4.12 32.82
C ILE A 12 7.24 -5.49 32.43
N LEU A 13 6.12 -5.49 31.70
CA LEU A 13 5.48 -6.72 31.23
C LEU A 13 6.42 -7.50 30.32
N LEU A 14 7.06 -6.85 29.34
CA LEU A 14 7.97 -7.53 28.42
C LEU A 14 9.15 -8.18 29.15
N VAL A 15 9.74 -7.52 30.15
CA VAL A 15 10.86 -8.07 30.92
C VAL A 15 10.42 -9.26 31.78
N ILE A 16 9.25 -9.18 32.41
CA ILE A 16 8.76 -10.24 33.32
C ILE A 16 8.19 -11.43 32.55
N THR A 17 7.32 -11.19 31.57
CA THR A 17 6.56 -12.25 30.90
C THR A 17 7.16 -12.66 29.56
N GLY A 18 7.92 -11.78 28.90
CA GLY A 18 8.52 -12.03 27.59
C GLY A 18 9.42 -13.27 27.55
N PRO A 19 10.39 -13.44 28.48
CA PRO A 19 11.25 -14.63 28.49
C PRO A 19 10.46 -15.94 28.64
N VAL A 20 9.46 -15.95 29.52
CA VAL A 20 8.60 -17.13 29.76
C VAL A 20 7.76 -17.44 28.53
N GLY A 21 7.13 -16.42 27.94
CA GLY A 21 6.33 -16.55 26.73
C GLY A 21 7.16 -17.01 25.52
N PHE A 22 8.39 -16.50 25.38
CA PHE A 22 9.31 -16.89 24.32
C PHE A 22 9.72 -18.37 24.43
N LEU A 23 10.16 -18.80 25.61
CA LEU A 23 10.54 -20.19 25.85
C LEU A 23 9.37 -21.13 25.55
N TYR A 24 8.19 -20.84 26.10
CA TYR A 24 6.99 -21.63 25.82
C TYR A 24 6.67 -21.66 24.32
N GLY A 25 6.72 -20.51 23.64
CA GLY A 25 6.46 -20.41 22.21
C GLY A 25 7.42 -21.23 21.35
N VAL A 26 8.71 -21.25 21.69
CA VAL A 26 9.72 -22.10 21.04
C VAL A 26 9.36 -23.57 21.18
N PHE A 27 9.12 -24.06 22.40
CA PHE A 27 8.76 -25.45 22.64
C PHE A 27 7.45 -25.84 21.96
N TYR A 28 6.42 -25.00 22.08
CA TYR A 28 5.11 -25.23 21.48
C TYR A 28 5.20 -25.35 19.95
N SER A 29 5.93 -24.43 19.31
CA SER A 29 6.07 -24.39 17.85
C SER A 29 6.89 -25.57 17.33
N LEU A 30 7.94 -25.97 18.06
CA LEU A 30 8.73 -27.17 17.77
C LEU A 30 7.87 -28.45 17.87
N ILE A 31 7.04 -28.57 18.89
CA ILE A 31 6.16 -29.76 19.07
C ILE A 31 5.10 -29.82 17.96
N LYS A 32 4.50 -28.68 17.58
CA LYS A 32 3.39 -28.64 16.61
C LYS A 32 3.83 -28.72 15.15
N GLY A 33 4.97 -28.13 14.80
CA GLY A 33 5.39 -27.97 13.40
C GLY A 33 6.87 -28.24 13.15
N GLY A 34 7.61 -28.77 14.13
CA GLY A 34 9.04 -29.04 14.00
C GLY A 34 9.84 -27.76 13.70
N ILE A 35 10.90 -27.91 12.90
CA ILE A 35 11.78 -26.80 12.50
C ILE A 35 11.02 -25.74 11.70
N SER A 36 10.09 -26.15 10.82
CA SER A 36 9.26 -25.22 10.03
C SER A 36 8.35 -24.37 10.92
N GLY A 37 7.68 -25.00 11.90
CA GLY A 37 6.85 -24.28 12.87
C GLY A 37 7.64 -23.31 13.74
N LEU A 38 8.84 -23.70 14.17
CA LEU A 38 9.76 -22.79 14.85
C LEU A 38 10.16 -21.60 13.96
N GLY A 39 10.44 -21.86 12.67
CA GLY A 39 10.76 -20.83 11.69
C GLY A 39 9.64 -19.80 11.54
N GLU A 40 8.38 -20.24 11.38
CA GLU A 40 7.22 -19.34 11.32
C GLU A 40 7.04 -18.49 12.58
N TYR A 41 7.28 -19.08 13.76
CA TYR A 41 7.21 -18.37 15.03
C TYR A 41 8.29 -17.30 15.15
N LEU A 42 9.54 -17.65 14.84
CA LEU A 42 10.66 -16.72 14.88
C LEU A 42 10.51 -15.60 13.83
N LEU A 43 9.94 -15.91 12.65
CA LEU A 43 9.64 -14.90 11.64
C LEU A 43 8.64 -13.87 12.16
N LYS A 44 7.57 -14.29 12.86
CA LYS A 44 6.61 -13.37 13.48
C LYS A 44 7.28 -12.43 14.48
N ILE A 45 8.17 -12.97 15.32
CA ILE A 45 8.96 -12.16 16.27
C ILE A 45 9.86 -11.17 15.53
N ALA A 46 10.58 -11.62 14.50
CA ALA A 46 11.46 -10.76 13.71
C ALA A 46 10.70 -9.57 13.10
N VAL A 47 9.52 -9.82 12.52
CA VAL A 47 8.65 -8.76 11.99
C VAL A 47 8.23 -7.78 13.09
N SER A 48 7.83 -8.26 14.27
CA SER A 48 7.46 -7.39 15.40
C SER A 48 8.64 -6.56 15.92
N ILE A 49 9.85 -7.11 15.97
CA ILE A 49 11.07 -6.37 16.33
C ILE A 49 11.37 -5.30 15.27
N ASP A 50 11.19 -5.61 13.98
CA ASP A 50 11.38 -4.66 12.89
C ASP A 50 10.39 -3.47 12.99
N GLN A 51 9.10 -3.75 13.27
CA GLN A 51 8.09 -2.71 13.53
C GLN A 51 8.43 -1.84 14.76
N LEU A 52 8.83 -2.46 15.87
CA LEU A 52 9.28 -1.74 17.07
C LEU A 52 10.49 -0.84 16.74
N GLY A 53 11.45 -1.37 15.98
CA GLY A 53 12.62 -0.63 15.51
C GLY A 53 12.24 0.58 14.66
N ASN A 54 11.26 0.44 13.76
CA ASN A 54 10.75 1.52 12.93
C ASN A 54 10.24 2.70 13.78
N VAL A 55 9.47 2.42 14.84
CA VAL A 55 8.97 3.45 15.77
C VAL A 55 10.09 4.02 16.63
N MET A 56 10.89 3.15 17.26
CA MET A 56 11.93 3.54 18.23
C MET A 56 13.02 4.39 17.59
N MET A 57 13.46 4.03 16.38
CA MET A 57 14.56 4.69 15.69
C MET A 57 14.10 5.73 14.65
N GLN A 58 12.79 6.01 14.56
CA GLN A 58 12.20 6.83 13.49
C GLN A 58 12.95 8.14 13.21
N HIS A 59 13.36 8.87 14.25
CA HIS A 59 14.02 10.16 14.09
C HIS A 59 15.44 10.02 13.50
N LEU A 60 16.17 8.99 13.93
CA LEU A 60 17.50 8.67 13.43
C LEU A 60 17.45 8.15 11.99
N LEU A 61 16.52 7.23 11.69
CA LEU A 61 16.31 6.68 10.36
C LEU A 61 15.87 7.78 9.38
N ASN A 62 14.93 8.65 9.77
CA ASN A 62 14.48 9.77 8.96
C ASN A 62 15.61 10.77 8.66
N LEU A 63 16.55 10.96 9.59
CA LEU A 63 17.70 11.84 9.40
C LEU A 63 18.75 11.22 8.46
N LEU A 64 19.07 9.95 8.67
CA LEU A 64 20.22 9.32 8.03
C LEU A 64 19.89 8.62 6.71
N TRP A 65 18.71 8.02 6.57
CA TRP A 65 18.42 7.07 5.48
C TRP A 65 17.64 7.68 4.33
N ILE A 66 16.91 8.78 4.57
CA ILE A 66 16.06 9.41 3.55
C ILE A 66 16.39 10.90 3.37
N ARG A 67 16.14 11.38 2.15
CA ARG A 67 16.26 12.80 1.81
C ARG A 67 15.07 13.57 2.36
N LYS A 68 15.23 14.89 2.54
CA LYS A 68 14.14 15.79 2.94
C LYS A 68 12.94 15.63 1.98
N GLY A 69 11.77 15.35 2.53
CA GLY A 69 10.56 15.07 1.76
C GLY A 69 10.35 13.60 1.38
N GLY A 70 11.19 12.68 1.88
CA GLY A 70 10.95 11.24 1.76
C GLY A 70 9.71 10.75 2.52
N TYR A 71 9.36 9.48 2.28
CA TYR A 71 8.34 8.79 3.07
C TYR A 71 8.91 8.50 4.46
N PRO A 72 8.25 8.91 5.56
CA PRO A 72 8.84 8.82 6.88
C PRO A 72 8.81 7.40 7.45
N PHE A 73 9.88 7.03 8.14
CA PHE A 73 9.89 5.95 9.13
C PHE A 73 9.06 6.36 10.37
N GLY A 74 8.54 5.36 11.10
CA GLY A 74 7.82 5.57 12.35
C GLY A 74 6.36 5.11 12.40
N ASN A 75 5.81 4.57 11.30
CA ASN A 75 4.48 3.96 11.35
C ASN A 75 4.53 2.66 12.17
N ARG A 76 3.71 2.58 13.22
CA ARG A 76 3.71 1.46 14.18
C ARG A 76 3.31 0.11 13.58
N ASP A 77 2.55 0.13 12.49
CA ASP A 77 2.12 -1.08 11.79
C ASP A 77 3.05 -1.43 10.62
N GLU A 78 4.16 -0.69 10.47
CA GLU A 78 5.07 -0.84 9.34
C GLU A 78 6.48 -1.22 9.79
N THR A 79 7.11 -2.15 9.06
CA THR A 79 8.51 -2.55 9.28
C THR A 79 9.50 -1.51 8.74
N ILE A 80 10.76 -1.51 9.22
CA ILE A 80 11.82 -0.68 8.62
C ILE A 80 12.02 -1.08 7.15
N SER A 81 12.00 -2.38 6.87
CA SER A 81 12.17 -2.92 5.51
C SER A 81 11.12 -2.37 4.53
N SER A 82 9.85 -2.29 4.95
CA SER A 82 8.75 -1.70 4.16
C SER A 82 8.96 -0.21 3.88
N ALA A 83 9.23 0.57 4.94
CA ALA A 83 9.44 2.01 4.82
C ALA A 83 10.68 2.35 3.97
N LEU A 84 11.75 1.55 4.08
CA LEU A 84 12.93 1.63 3.22
C LEU A 84 12.57 1.35 1.76
N GLY A 85 11.80 0.29 1.49
CA GLY A 85 11.33 -0.07 0.15
C GLY A 85 10.51 1.04 -0.53
N ARG A 86 9.60 1.68 0.20
CA ARG A 86 8.84 2.84 -0.28
C ARG A 86 9.78 3.97 -0.71
N ASN A 87 10.81 4.25 0.09
CA ASN A 87 11.78 5.29 -0.25
C ASN A 87 12.71 4.88 -1.40
N LYS A 88 13.06 3.60 -1.55
CA LYS A 88 13.76 3.07 -2.73
C LYS A 88 12.94 3.31 -3.98
N LYS A 89 11.66 2.94 -3.97
CA LYS A 89 10.70 3.15 -5.07
C LYS A 89 10.54 4.63 -5.43
N LEU A 90 10.57 5.52 -4.44
CA LEU A 90 10.48 6.97 -4.63
C LEU A 90 11.81 7.63 -5.04
N GLY A 91 12.94 6.91 -5.05
CA GLY A 91 14.27 7.48 -5.27
C GLY A 91 14.72 8.43 -4.15
N MET A 92 14.21 8.24 -2.93
CA MET A 92 14.38 9.14 -1.79
C MET A 92 15.46 8.71 -0.79
N LEU A 93 16.14 7.59 -1.02
CA LEU A 93 17.22 7.15 -0.15
C LEU A 93 18.45 8.09 -0.21
N THR A 94 19.09 8.29 0.94
CA THR A 94 20.44 8.85 1.03
C THR A 94 21.48 7.83 0.56
N GLY A 95 22.76 8.21 0.50
CA GLY A 95 23.84 7.25 0.27
C GLY A 95 23.87 6.15 1.33
N PHE A 96 23.66 6.51 2.60
CA PHE A 96 23.58 5.55 3.70
C PHE A 96 22.40 4.59 3.55
N GLY A 97 21.19 5.13 3.29
CA GLY A 97 20.00 4.30 3.08
C GLY A 97 20.15 3.33 1.90
N LYS A 98 20.79 3.74 0.81
CA LYS A 98 21.13 2.84 -0.32
C LYS A 98 22.13 1.75 0.07
N GLY A 99 23.09 2.07 0.95
CA GLY A 99 24.04 1.10 1.47
C GLY A 99 23.34 -0.01 2.28
N ILE A 100 22.40 0.37 3.14
CA ILE A 100 21.59 -0.60 3.90
C ILE A 100 20.72 -1.44 2.98
N ASP A 101 20.01 -0.80 2.04
CA ASP A 101 19.18 -1.49 1.07
C ASP A 101 19.97 -2.53 0.26
N LYS A 102 21.19 -2.18 -0.19
CA LYS A 102 22.08 -3.11 -0.89
C LYS A 102 22.50 -4.29 -0.02
N PHE A 103 22.72 -4.08 1.28
CA PHE A 103 23.01 -5.17 2.21
C PHE A 103 21.83 -6.12 2.35
N LEU A 104 20.60 -5.60 2.48
CA LEU A 104 19.41 -6.45 2.53
C LEU A 104 19.20 -7.24 1.25
N ASP A 105 19.48 -6.63 0.09
CA ASP A 105 19.41 -7.31 -1.22
C ASP A 105 20.42 -8.49 -1.34
N THR A 106 21.47 -8.55 -0.51
CA THR A 106 22.36 -9.73 -0.45
C THR A 106 21.78 -10.91 0.31
N ILE A 107 20.80 -10.66 1.19
CA ILE A 107 20.10 -11.68 1.98
C ILE A 107 18.93 -12.24 1.16
N ASP A 108 18.12 -11.36 0.59
CA ASP A 108 16.98 -11.69 -0.28
C ASP A 108 16.90 -10.69 -1.44
N PRO A 109 16.91 -11.13 -2.72
CA PRO A 109 16.82 -10.23 -3.85
C PRO A 109 15.57 -9.33 -3.82
N ASN A 110 15.78 -8.01 -3.92
CA ASN A 110 14.73 -6.99 -3.80
C ASN A 110 14.03 -6.98 -2.44
N HIS A 111 14.71 -7.41 -1.36
CA HIS A 111 14.18 -7.54 0.00
C HIS A 111 13.26 -6.38 0.40
N SER A 112 13.75 -5.14 0.28
CA SER A 112 13.00 -3.95 0.71
C SER A 112 11.76 -3.68 -0.14
N LEU A 113 11.80 -3.97 -1.45
CA LEU A 113 10.65 -3.80 -2.35
C LEU A 113 9.59 -4.88 -2.09
N ASN A 114 10.03 -6.13 -1.87
CA ASN A 114 9.15 -7.25 -1.54
C ASN A 114 8.52 -7.08 -0.16
N SER A 115 9.18 -6.36 0.74
CA SER A 115 8.73 -6.08 2.10
C SER A 115 7.71 -4.93 2.20
N ILE A 116 7.36 -4.24 1.11
CA ILE A 116 6.39 -3.13 1.17
C ILE A 116 5.02 -3.67 1.57
N ASP A 117 4.55 -3.28 2.75
CA ASP A 117 3.22 -3.63 3.24
C ASP A 117 2.18 -2.58 2.80
N TYR A 118 1.15 -3.04 2.09
CA TYR A 118 0.03 -2.23 1.61
C TYR A 118 -1.17 -2.20 2.57
N TYR A 119 -1.04 -2.79 3.76
CA TYR A 119 -2.08 -2.85 4.79
C TYR A 119 -1.68 -2.14 6.09
N VAL A 120 -0.68 -1.25 6.02
CA VAL A 120 -0.30 -0.39 7.15
C VAL A 120 -1.39 0.62 7.49
N GLU A 121 -1.46 0.99 8.77
CA GLU A 121 -2.40 2.00 9.28
C GLU A 121 -2.34 3.29 8.43
N PRO A 122 -3.50 3.90 8.10
CA PRO A 122 -3.55 5.12 7.31
C PRO A 122 -2.71 6.22 7.94
N SER A 123 -1.80 6.80 7.15
CA SER A 123 -1.02 7.96 7.55
C SER A 123 -1.35 9.15 6.67
N PRO A 124 -1.11 10.39 7.13
CA PRO A 124 -1.26 11.59 6.28
C PRO A 124 -0.40 11.57 5.01
N LYS A 125 0.57 10.65 4.92
CA LYS A 125 1.46 10.47 3.77
C LYS A 125 0.92 9.49 2.73
N ILE A 126 -0.17 8.79 3.01
CA ILE A 126 -0.79 7.86 2.07
C ILE A 126 -2.23 8.30 1.84
N ILE A 127 -2.54 8.64 0.60
CA ILE A 127 -3.90 8.88 0.12
C ILE A 127 -4.45 7.50 -0.28
N ASP A 128 -5.29 6.94 0.58
CA ASP A 128 -5.95 5.67 0.32
C ASP A 128 -7.21 5.88 -0.54
N LYS A 129 -7.30 5.16 -1.66
CA LYS A 129 -8.39 5.24 -2.64
C LYS A 129 -8.79 3.86 -3.14
N LEU A 130 -10.06 3.72 -3.47
CA LEU A 130 -10.63 2.62 -4.22
C LEU A 130 -10.61 2.95 -5.70
N ALA A 131 -10.46 1.93 -6.54
CA ALA A 131 -10.47 2.09 -7.98
C ALA A 131 -11.18 0.92 -8.66
N TRP A 132 -12.02 1.21 -9.64
CA TRP A 132 -12.72 0.21 -10.45
C TRP A 132 -11.98 -0.03 -11.76
N VAL A 133 -11.52 -1.25 -11.96
CA VAL A 133 -10.76 -1.65 -13.14
C VAL A 133 -11.69 -2.39 -14.10
N VAL A 134 -11.85 -1.81 -15.30
CA VAL A 134 -12.64 -2.40 -16.39
C VAL A 134 -11.81 -2.42 -17.64
N VAL A 135 -11.64 -3.62 -18.21
CA VAL A 135 -10.92 -3.80 -19.46
C VAL A 135 -11.88 -4.33 -20.51
N GLU A 136 -11.97 -3.62 -21.63
CA GLU A 136 -12.73 -4.03 -22.81
C GLU A 136 -11.83 -3.89 -24.05
N ASN A 137 -11.80 -4.92 -24.91
CA ASN A 137 -11.04 -4.89 -26.15
C ASN A 137 -9.57 -4.45 -25.97
N LYS A 138 -8.91 -4.92 -24.90
CA LYS A 138 -7.54 -4.53 -24.50
C LYS A 138 -7.36 -3.03 -24.23
N ARG A 139 -8.41 -2.36 -23.76
CA ARG A 139 -8.37 -0.97 -23.32
C ARG A 139 -8.90 -0.87 -21.89
N LEU A 140 -8.24 -0.06 -21.07
CA LEU A 140 -8.65 0.23 -19.70
C LEU A 140 -9.54 1.48 -19.68
N LEU A 141 -10.69 1.41 -19.02
CA LEU A 141 -11.53 2.58 -18.78
C LEU A 141 -10.82 3.54 -17.82
N CYS A 142 -10.61 4.76 -18.27
CA CYS A 142 -10.02 5.84 -17.49
C CYS A 142 -10.89 7.09 -17.55
N VAL A 143 -10.83 7.91 -16.52
CA VAL A 143 -11.58 9.17 -16.40
C VAL A 143 -10.64 10.34 -16.16
N ARG A 144 -11.05 11.53 -16.61
CA ARG A 144 -10.32 12.77 -16.37
C ARG A 144 -11.25 13.77 -15.72
N SER A 145 -10.90 14.24 -14.52
CA SER A 145 -11.66 15.29 -13.85
C SER A 145 -11.45 16.67 -14.49
N LYS A 146 -12.42 17.57 -14.33
CA LYS A 146 -12.33 18.97 -14.79
C LYS A 146 -11.07 19.64 -14.24
N GLY A 147 -10.29 20.26 -15.14
CA GLY A 147 -9.04 20.95 -14.78
C GLY A 147 -7.84 20.05 -14.52
N LYS A 148 -7.91 18.74 -14.82
CA LYS A 148 -6.78 17.82 -14.76
C LYS A 148 -6.25 17.50 -16.15
N GLU A 149 -4.93 17.31 -16.24
CA GLU A 149 -4.25 16.90 -17.48
C GLU A 149 -4.20 15.38 -17.62
N LEU A 150 -3.95 14.66 -16.52
CA LEU A 150 -3.80 13.21 -16.51
C LEU A 150 -5.15 12.51 -16.33
N PHE A 151 -5.22 11.31 -16.89
CA PHE A 151 -6.27 10.35 -16.64
C PHE A 151 -6.03 9.54 -15.35
N TYR A 152 -7.11 9.11 -14.73
CA TYR A 152 -7.13 8.28 -13.52
C TYR A 152 -8.07 7.10 -13.73
N ILE A 153 -7.89 6.04 -12.95
CA ILE A 153 -8.84 4.92 -12.91
C ILE A 153 -10.02 5.39 -12.04
N PRO A 154 -11.27 5.22 -12.49
CA PRO A 154 -12.44 5.76 -11.79
C PRO A 154 -12.61 5.18 -10.38
N GLY A 155 -13.18 5.97 -9.48
CA GLY A 155 -13.35 5.66 -8.07
C GLY A 155 -12.74 6.72 -7.13
N GLY A 156 -12.95 6.52 -5.83
CA GLY A 156 -12.52 7.53 -4.85
C GLY A 156 -12.31 7.01 -3.44
N LYS A 157 -12.65 7.84 -2.45
CA LYS A 157 -12.31 7.59 -1.05
C LYS A 157 -13.47 6.90 -0.35
N ARG A 158 -13.14 6.17 0.71
CA ARG A 158 -14.15 5.71 1.67
C ARG A 158 -14.64 6.89 2.50
N GLU A 159 -15.95 6.95 2.70
CA GLU A 159 -16.55 7.72 3.76
C GLU A 159 -16.61 6.92 5.06
N LYS A 160 -16.93 7.60 6.16
CA LYS A 160 -16.93 7.00 7.49
C LYS A 160 -17.99 5.90 7.58
N GLY A 161 -17.54 4.66 7.80
CA GLY A 161 -18.41 3.50 7.99
C GLY A 161 -18.72 2.73 6.70
N GLU A 162 -18.21 3.16 5.55
CA GLU A 162 -18.39 2.43 4.30
C GLU A 162 -17.48 1.20 4.21
N SER A 163 -18.02 0.11 3.67
CA SER A 163 -17.20 -0.99 3.12
C SER A 163 -16.64 -0.60 1.75
N ASP A 164 -15.62 -1.34 1.28
CA ASP A 164 -15.02 -1.11 -0.03
C ASP A 164 -16.05 -1.20 -1.18
N LEU A 165 -16.96 -2.17 -1.10
CA LEU A 165 -18.04 -2.31 -2.08
C LEU A 165 -18.99 -1.11 -2.04
N MET A 166 -19.38 -0.66 -0.85
CA MET A 166 -20.29 0.49 -0.69
C MET A 166 -19.68 1.77 -1.25
N ALA A 167 -18.47 2.09 -0.80
CA ALA A 167 -17.75 3.27 -1.23
C ALA A 167 -17.50 3.25 -2.74
N LEU A 168 -16.97 2.15 -3.30
CA LEU A 168 -16.69 2.09 -4.73
C LEU A 168 -17.97 2.12 -5.58
N SER A 169 -19.07 1.48 -5.13
CA SER A 169 -20.34 1.55 -5.84
C SER A 169 -20.92 2.97 -5.86
N ARG A 170 -20.81 3.71 -4.74
CA ARG A 170 -21.23 5.12 -4.66
C ARG A 170 -20.40 5.99 -5.60
N GLU A 171 -19.07 5.90 -5.53
CA GLU A 171 -18.16 6.71 -6.35
C GLU A 171 -18.38 6.46 -7.85
N ILE A 172 -18.54 5.19 -8.28
CA ILE A 172 -18.79 4.88 -9.69
C ILE A 172 -20.17 5.35 -10.15
N LEU A 173 -21.17 5.32 -9.28
CA LEU A 173 -22.49 5.89 -9.59
C LEU A 173 -22.40 7.41 -9.79
N GLU A 174 -21.66 8.11 -8.93
CA GLU A 174 -21.47 9.57 -8.98
C GLU A 174 -20.64 10.01 -10.21
N GLU A 175 -19.57 9.29 -10.54
CA GLU A 175 -18.64 9.65 -11.62
C GLU A 175 -19.13 9.19 -13.00
N LEU A 176 -19.81 8.04 -13.10
CA LEU A 176 -20.05 7.33 -14.35
C LEU A 176 -21.51 6.88 -14.59
N GLN A 177 -22.42 7.16 -13.65
CA GLN A 177 -23.86 6.87 -13.75
C GLN A 177 -24.22 5.40 -13.97
N VAL A 178 -23.34 4.47 -13.56
CA VAL A 178 -23.58 3.02 -13.66
C VAL A 178 -23.57 2.36 -12.29
N ILE A 179 -24.28 1.23 -12.19
CA ILE A 179 -24.41 0.48 -10.95
C ILE A 179 -23.51 -0.75 -11.05
N LEU A 180 -22.56 -0.88 -10.12
CA LEU A 180 -21.72 -2.08 -10.00
C LEU A 180 -22.55 -3.26 -9.48
N LYS A 181 -22.30 -4.46 -9.99
CA LYS A 181 -22.94 -5.70 -9.55
C LYS A 181 -22.17 -6.32 -8.37
N PRO A 182 -22.73 -6.35 -7.15
CA PRO A 182 -22.05 -6.91 -5.98
C PRO A 182 -21.57 -8.35 -6.16
N SER A 183 -22.32 -9.17 -6.91
CA SER A 183 -22.01 -10.58 -7.15
C SER A 183 -20.75 -10.82 -8.00
N SER A 184 -20.27 -9.80 -8.71
CA SER A 184 -19.02 -9.86 -9.51
C SER A 184 -17.88 -9.05 -8.90
N PHE A 185 -18.08 -8.48 -7.70
CA PHE A 185 -17.08 -7.65 -7.06
C PHE A 185 -15.88 -8.49 -6.60
N SER A 186 -14.72 -8.25 -7.19
CA SER A 186 -13.52 -9.05 -6.92
C SER A 186 -12.29 -8.16 -6.75
N PHE A 187 -11.43 -8.51 -5.80
CA PHE A 187 -10.21 -7.75 -5.52
C PHE A 187 -9.15 -8.07 -6.57
N LEU A 188 -8.58 -7.03 -7.17
CA LEU A 188 -7.53 -7.17 -8.19
C LEU A 188 -6.12 -7.04 -7.59
N GLY A 189 -5.91 -6.01 -6.76
CA GLY A 189 -4.59 -5.71 -6.23
C GLY A 189 -4.47 -4.32 -5.62
N ASN A 190 -3.35 -4.07 -4.94
CA ASN A 190 -2.97 -2.76 -4.43
C ASN A 190 -1.85 -2.16 -5.28
N PHE A 191 -2.02 -0.91 -5.69
CA PHE A 191 -1.06 -0.20 -6.53
C PHE A 191 -0.73 1.13 -5.91
N GLU A 192 0.56 1.36 -5.64
CA GLU A 192 0.99 2.52 -4.89
C GLU A 192 2.11 3.26 -5.60
N ALA A 193 1.96 4.57 -5.74
CA ALA A 193 2.95 5.43 -6.36
C ALA A 193 2.90 6.84 -5.77
N GLN A 194 3.83 7.70 -6.19
CA GLN A 194 3.77 9.13 -5.90
C GLN A 194 2.41 9.69 -6.33
N ALA A 195 1.74 10.40 -5.41
CA ALA A 195 0.48 11.06 -5.71
C ALA A 195 0.70 12.24 -6.67
N ASP A 196 -0.14 12.29 -7.69
CA ASP A 196 -0.13 13.36 -8.69
C ASP A 196 -0.51 14.72 -8.08
N GLY A 197 0.18 15.79 -8.51
CA GLY A 197 -0.01 17.14 -7.99
C GLY A 197 0.27 17.32 -6.49
N ARG A 198 0.90 16.34 -5.82
CA ARG A 198 1.26 16.40 -4.39
C ARG A 198 2.77 16.52 -4.20
N PRO A 199 3.22 17.11 -3.07
CA PRO A 199 4.62 17.07 -2.67
C PRO A 199 5.19 15.65 -2.72
N LYS A 200 6.49 15.54 -3.04
CA LYS A 200 7.17 14.25 -3.03
C LYS A 200 7.05 13.57 -1.66
N GLY A 201 6.95 12.23 -1.67
CA GLY A 201 6.78 11.42 -0.47
C GLY A 201 5.33 11.30 0.01
N ILE A 202 4.38 12.00 -0.62
CA ILE A 202 2.96 11.70 -0.49
C ILE A 202 2.59 10.66 -1.55
N LEU A 203 2.17 9.50 -1.08
CA LEU A 203 1.78 8.36 -1.90
C LEU A 203 0.27 8.37 -2.12
N VAL A 204 -0.16 7.82 -3.26
CA VAL A 204 -1.54 7.36 -3.45
C VAL A 204 -1.50 5.84 -3.53
N ARG A 205 -2.36 5.19 -2.75
CA ARG A 205 -2.59 3.74 -2.78
C ARG A 205 -3.96 3.51 -3.41
N LEU A 206 -3.98 2.85 -4.55
CA LEU A 206 -5.18 2.37 -5.21
C LEU A 206 -5.42 0.93 -4.80
N ARG A 207 -6.54 0.68 -4.13
CA ARG A 207 -7.08 -0.66 -3.92
C ARG A 207 -8.05 -0.95 -5.04
N CYS A 208 -7.60 -1.73 -6.01
CA CYS A 208 -8.31 -1.97 -7.25
C CYS A 208 -9.24 -3.17 -7.14
N TYR A 209 -10.44 -3.01 -7.69
CA TYR A 209 -11.47 -4.03 -7.78
C TYR A 209 -12.01 -4.13 -9.21
N GLU A 210 -12.45 -5.32 -9.58
CA GLU A 210 -13.20 -5.56 -10.81
C GLU A 210 -14.65 -5.87 -10.47
N SER A 211 -15.55 -5.45 -11.36
CA SER A 211 -16.96 -5.76 -11.25
C SER A 211 -17.64 -5.55 -12.59
N ASN A 212 -18.60 -6.40 -12.92
CA ASN A 212 -19.60 -6.12 -13.94
C ASN A 212 -20.51 -4.96 -13.48
N TYR A 213 -21.23 -4.36 -14.41
CA TYR A 213 -22.11 -3.22 -14.13
C TYR A 213 -23.43 -3.28 -14.93
N ASN A 214 -24.36 -2.40 -14.57
CA ASN A 214 -25.62 -2.13 -15.27
C ASN A 214 -25.71 -0.64 -15.62
N GLY A 215 -26.28 -0.34 -16.79
CA GLY A 215 -26.46 1.02 -17.29
C GLY A 215 -25.50 1.34 -18.45
N THR A 216 -25.51 2.60 -18.87
CA THR A 216 -24.63 3.10 -19.93
C THR A 216 -23.63 4.07 -19.30
N LEU A 217 -22.34 3.83 -19.52
CA LEU A 217 -21.27 4.68 -19.01
C LEU A 217 -21.43 6.10 -19.56
N GLN A 218 -21.50 7.08 -18.66
CA GLN A 218 -21.55 8.51 -19.00
C GLN A 218 -20.82 9.33 -17.95
N PRO A 219 -19.88 10.22 -18.35
CA PRO A 219 -19.25 11.15 -17.41
C PRO A 219 -20.26 11.99 -16.64
N ALA A 220 -20.09 12.10 -15.33
CA ALA A 220 -20.92 12.94 -14.46
C ALA A 220 -20.09 13.68 -13.40
N SER A 221 -20.76 14.57 -12.67
CA SER A 221 -20.20 15.35 -11.57
C SER A 221 -18.89 16.08 -11.95
N GLU A 222 -17.76 15.72 -11.35
CA GLU A 222 -16.43 16.30 -11.59
C GLU A 222 -15.73 15.76 -12.83
N ILE A 223 -16.21 14.66 -13.42
CA ILE A 223 -15.58 14.03 -14.58
C ILE A 223 -15.89 14.87 -15.82
N ALA A 224 -14.83 15.30 -16.51
CA ALA A 224 -14.92 16.03 -17.77
C ALA A 224 -15.09 15.08 -18.95
N GLU A 225 -14.36 13.96 -18.93
CA GLU A 225 -14.38 12.96 -19.99
C GLU A 225 -13.97 11.58 -19.48
N MET A 226 -14.45 10.55 -20.19
CA MET A 226 -14.02 9.16 -20.04
C MET A 226 -13.37 8.70 -21.34
N GLN A 227 -12.34 7.87 -21.23
CA GLN A 227 -11.64 7.31 -22.38
C GLN A 227 -11.22 5.85 -22.11
N TRP A 228 -11.37 5.02 -23.14
CA TRP A 228 -10.79 3.69 -23.20
C TRP A 228 -9.37 3.80 -23.74
N LEU A 229 -8.37 3.60 -22.88
CA LEU A 229 -6.96 3.82 -23.21
C LEU A 229 -6.24 2.49 -23.46
N GLU A 230 -5.44 2.45 -24.52
CA GLU A 230 -4.54 1.33 -24.84
C GLU A 230 -3.22 1.42 -24.07
N TYR A 231 -2.44 0.33 -24.02
CA TYR A 231 -1.17 0.33 -23.29
C TYR A 231 -0.15 1.36 -23.80
N ASN A 232 -0.13 1.65 -25.11
CA ASN A 232 0.73 2.70 -25.69
C ASN A 232 0.37 4.12 -25.19
N GLU A 233 -0.81 4.31 -24.59
CA GLU A 233 -1.27 5.56 -23.99
C GLU A 233 -1.01 5.64 -22.48
N ARG A 234 -0.31 4.65 -21.90
CA ARG A 234 0.02 4.57 -20.47
C ARG A 234 0.62 5.86 -19.89
N GLU A 235 1.38 6.64 -20.65
CA GLU A 235 1.95 7.89 -20.13
C GLU A 235 0.91 9.00 -19.90
N LYS A 236 -0.33 8.86 -20.42
CA LYS A 236 -1.44 9.79 -20.18
C LYS A 236 -2.10 9.60 -18.82
N VAL A 237 -1.81 8.51 -18.10
CA VAL A 237 -2.41 8.22 -16.79
C VAL A 237 -1.48 8.55 -15.63
N SER A 238 -2.07 8.78 -14.45
CA SER A 238 -1.35 8.96 -13.19
C SER A 238 -0.35 7.82 -12.92
N LYS A 239 0.71 8.08 -12.14
CA LYS A 239 1.74 7.09 -11.83
C LYS A 239 1.22 5.81 -11.17
N ALA A 240 0.16 5.89 -10.36
CA ALA A 240 -0.47 4.69 -9.82
C ALA A 240 -1.28 3.95 -10.90
N GLY A 241 -1.98 4.66 -11.79
CA GLY A 241 -2.64 4.07 -12.95
C GLY A 241 -1.66 3.35 -13.88
N GLN A 242 -0.48 3.91 -14.11
CA GLN A 242 0.59 3.27 -14.88
C GLN A 242 0.97 1.88 -14.35
N LEU A 243 0.97 1.68 -13.03
CA LEU A 243 1.24 0.37 -12.42
C LEU A 243 0.12 -0.63 -12.70
N VAL A 244 -1.13 -0.18 -12.74
CA VAL A 244 -2.27 -1.03 -13.11
C VAL A 244 -2.18 -1.43 -14.59
N PHE A 245 -1.78 -0.50 -15.47
CA PHE A 245 -1.51 -0.81 -16.88
C PHE A 245 -0.44 -1.90 -17.02
N ASP A 246 0.68 -1.77 -16.31
CA ASP A 246 1.77 -2.76 -16.35
C ASP A 246 1.32 -4.12 -15.84
N PHE A 247 0.55 -4.14 -14.75
CA PHE A 247 -0.02 -5.37 -14.20
C PHE A 247 -0.94 -6.07 -15.19
N LEU A 248 -1.88 -5.34 -15.80
CA LEU A 248 -2.81 -5.90 -16.77
C LEU A 248 -2.10 -6.37 -18.04
N ARG A 249 -1.07 -5.65 -18.51
CA ARG A 249 -0.25 -6.08 -19.65
C ARG A 249 0.51 -7.38 -19.35
N ASN A 250 1.09 -7.49 -18.15
CA ASN A 250 1.79 -8.71 -17.74
C ASN A 250 0.84 -9.92 -17.65
N GLN A 251 -0.46 -9.69 -17.45
CA GLN A 251 -1.50 -10.71 -17.53
C GLN A 251 -2.03 -10.97 -18.96
N GLY A 252 -1.51 -10.28 -19.98
CA GLY A 252 -1.97 -10.39 -21.37
C GLY A 252 -3.32 -9.72 -21.66
N ARG A 253 -3.79 -8.84 -20.76
CA ARG A 253 -5.12 -8.19 -20.83
C ARG A 253 -5.09 -6.84 -21.53
N LEU A 254 -3.92 -6.21 -21.64
CA LEU A 254 -3.64 -4.99 -22.41
C LEU A 254 -2.48 -5.24 -23.38
#